data_AF-A0A183BXK8-F1
#
_entry.id   AF-A0A183BXK8-F1
#
_cell.length_a   1.000
_cell.length_b   1.000
_cell.length_c   1.000
_cell.angle_alpha   90.00
_cell.angle_beta   90.00
_cell.angle_gamma   90.00
#
_symmetry.space_group_name_H-M   'P 1'
#
loop_
_entity.id
_entity.type
_entity.pdbx_description
1 polymer ?
#
loop_
_entity_poly.entity_id
_entity_poly.type
_entity_poly.pdbx_seq_one_letter_code
_entity_poly.pdbx_strand_id
1 'polypeptide(L)'
;MNVKSKTSGQERYWLSSKKVALNVPWRVPLWTSMQKGELSLRAQLKDSQFLLRNNNLEYTLSVDKHGNLSLKDFHQQCFAKLLKAPTAAPDTLMMEKPIWSTWANFWTTVNQTQVESFVDQIVNYGLPISQLELDDTWTTAYGDYQIDAQKFPDFGGMVKTIANKTGARLTAWVHPFVNKDSVNGGDLSLRNKIFMKSMDGDVPLTWWWDCPVVKEPCAFVETYLIQFF
;
A
#
# COMPACT_ATOMS: atom_id res chain seq x y z
N MET A 1 -27.31 7.17 14.87
CA MET A 1 -27.03 7.32 13.43
C MET A 1 -26.37 6.04 12.95
N ASN A 2 -27.06 5.29 12.07
CA ASN A 2 -26.51 4.09 11.45
C ASN A 2 -25.46 4.51 10.41
N VAL A 3 -24.19 4.32 10.75
CA VAL A 3 -23.05 4.67 9.88
C VAL A 3 -22.87 3.55 8.85
N LYS A 4 -23.50 3.68 7.69
CA LYS A 4 -23.21 2.88 6.50
C LYS A 4 -22.69 3.78 5.38
N SER A 5 -21.40 4.06 5.47
CA SER A 5 -20.53 4.47 4.35
C SER A 5 -19.11 4.58 4.92
N LYS A 6 -18.38 3.47 4.98
CA LYS A 6 -16.93 3.51 5.20
C LYS A 6 -16.30 3.73 3.83
N THR A 7 -16.22 4.98 3.38
CA THR A 7 -15.36 5.30 2.23
C THR A 7 -13.92 5.32 2.74
N SER A 8 -13.21 4.22 2.53
CA SER A 8 -11.76 4.15 2.57
C SER A 8 -11.26 4.50 1.17
N GLY A 9 -10.74 5.70 0.98
CA GLY A 9 -10.18 6.12 -0.29
C GLY A 9 -9.63 7.54 -0.26
N GLN A 10 -8.33 7.64 -0.57
CA GLN A 10 -7.66 8.67 -1.36
C GLN A 10 -7.86 10.14 -0.96
N GLU A 11 -6.77 10.76 -0.47
CA GLU A 11 -6.55 12.21 -0.36
C GLU A 11 -7.68 13.02 0.31
N ARG A 12 -7.40 13.67 1.45
CA ARG A 12 -8.39 14.50 2.18
C ARG A 12 -8.62 15.86 1.51
N TYR A 13 -8.90 15.82 0.21
CA TYR A 13 -9.05 16.93 -0.71
C TYR A 13 -10.36 16.81 -1.48
N TRP A 14 -11.19 17.85 -1.43
CA TRP A 14 -12.44 17.94 -2.16
C TRP A 14 -12.40 19.13 -3.11
N LEU A 15 -12.86 18.92 -4.35
CA LEU A 15 -12.93 19.95 -5.39
C LEU A 15 -14.38 20.08 -5.90
N SER A 16 -14.86 21.31 -6.01
CA SER A 16 -16.17 21.65 -6.58
C SER A 16 -16.03 22.25 -7.98
N SER A 17 -17.03 22.02 -8.84
CA SER A 17 -17.18 22.69 -10.15
C SER A 17 -17.27 24.21 -10.05
N LYS A 18 -17.63 24.75 -8.87
CA LYS A 18 -17.60 26.19 -8.56
C LYS A 18 -16.19 26.72 -8.25
N LYS A 19 -15.14 25.93 -8.49
CA LYS A 19 -13.73 26.29 -8.21
C LYS A 19 -13.52 26.69 -6.75
N VAL A 20 -14.04 25.81 -5.89
CA VAL A 20 -13.82 25.79 -4.44
C VAL A 20 -13.14 24.48 -4.13
N ALA A 21 -12.02 24.53 -3.41
CA ALA A 21 -11.29 23.35 -2.95
C ALA A 21 -11.12 23.38 -1.44
N LEU A 22 -11.30 22.23 -0.81
CA LEU A 22 -11.16 22.02 0.63
C LEU A 22 -10.09 20.95 0.86
N ASN A 23 -9.16 21.20 1.77
CA ASN A 23 -8.19 20.22 2.21
C ASN A 23 -8.19 20.11 3.74
N VAL A 24 -8.15 18.89 4.26
CA VAL A 24 -8.02 18.62 5.71
C VAL A 24 -6.72 17.85 5.95
N PRO A 25 -5.78 18.33 6.77
CA PRO A 25 -4.51 17.65 6.97
C PRO A 25 -4.70 16.27 7.65
N TRP A 26 -3.76 15.35 7.41
CA TRP A 26 -3.83 13.97 7.90
C TRP A 26 -3.88 13.86 9.44
N ARG A 27 -3.36 14.88 10.13
CA ARG A 27 -3.35 15.01 11.59
C ARG A 27 -4.71 15.33 12.22
N VAL A 28 -5.76 15.55 11.44
CA VAL A 28 -7.12 15.74 11.98
C VAL A 28 -7.79 14.36 12.09
N PRO A 29 -8.41 13.99 13.22
CA PRO A 29 -9.17 12.74 13.33
C PRO A 29 -10.53 12.90 12.60
N LEU A 30 -10.48 12.94 11.27
CA LEU A 30 -11.57 13.39 10.42
C LEU A 30 -12.60 12.30 10.15
N TRP A 31 -13.85 12.64 10.39
CA TRP A 31 -15.04 11.96 9.92
C TRP A 31 -15.72 12.82 8.85
N THR A 32 -16.19 12.19 7.79
CA THR A 32 -16.87 12.87 6.69
C THR A 32 -18.22 12.24 6.40
N SER A 33 -19.15 13.06 5.91
CA SER A 33 -20.43 12.60 5.37
C SER A 33 -20.79 13.48 4.19
N MET A 34 -21.20 12.87 3.09
CA MET A 34 -21.72 13.56 1.91
C MET A 34 -23.18 13.17 1.72
N GLN A 35 -24.11 14.11 1.85
CA GLN A 35 -25.54 13.86 1.67
C GLN A 35 -26.19 15.04 0.96
N LYS A 36 -26.95 14.77 -0.11
CA LYS A 36 -27.75 15.77 -0.84
C LYS A 36 -27.01 17.08 -1.19
N GLY A 37 -25.74 16.98 -1.57
CA GLY A 37 -24.92 18.16 -1.93
C GLY A 37 -24.27 18.89 -0.75
N GLU A 38 -24.43 18.39 0.47
CA GLU A 38 -23.76 18.89 1.67
C GLU A 38 -22.59 17.98 2.07
N LEU A 39 -21.42 18.58 2.26
CA LEU A 39 -20.25 17.94 2.84
C LEU A 39 -20.14 18.34 4.31
N SER A 40 -20.26 17.36 5.19
CA SER A 40 -20.05 17.52 6.63
C SER A 40 -18.67 17.00 7.04
N LEU A 41 -17.96 17.78 7.85
CA LEU A 41 -16.66 17.44 8.41
C LEU A 41 -16.74 17.47 9.93
N ARG A 42 -16.17 16.46 10.59
CA ARG A 42 -16.09 16.42 12.05
C ARG A 42 -14.75 15.87 12.49
N ALA A 43 -14.06 16.62 13.35
CA ALA A 43 -12.92 16.08 14.09
C ALA A 43 -13.44 15.36 15.34
N GLN A 44 -13.23 14.04 15.43
CA GLN A 44 -13.72 13.21 16.54
C GLN A 44 -12.73 12.09 16.87
N LEU A 45 -12.38 12.01 18.17
CA LEU A 45 -11.51 10.97 18.73
C LEU A 45 -12.25 9.72 19.21
N LYS A 46 -13.55 9.84 19.52
CA LYS A 46 -14.36 8.69 19.93
C LYS A 46 -14.38 7.67 18.78
N ASP A 47 -13.94 6.45 19.07
CA ASP A 47 -13.80 5.32 18.13
C ASP A 47 -12.77 5.57 17.01
N SER A 48 -11.81 6.47 17.26
CA SER A 48 -10.76 6.82 16.29
C SER A 48 -9.55 5.90 16.43
N GLN A 49 -9.02 5.44 15.30
CA GLN A 49 -7.76 4.67 15.23
C GLN A 49 -6.52 5.58 15.34
N PHE A 50 -6.70 6.90 15.34
CA PHE A 50 -5.61 7.85 15.40
C PHE A 50 -5.15 8.05 16.86
N LEU A 51 -3.84 7.97 17.10
CA LEU A 51 -3.19 8.30 18.38
C LEU A 51 -3.12 9.82 18.63
N LEU A 52 -4.11 10.57 18.15
CA LEU A 52 -4.12 12.03 18.21
C LEU A 52 -4.78 12.49 19.51
N ARG A 53 -4.18 13.48 20.16
CA ARG A 53 -4.74 14.11 21.36
C ARG A 53 -5.61 15.34 21.05
N ASN A 54 -5.55 15.83 19.82
CA ASN A 54 -6.26 17.03 19.38
C ASN A 54 -7.49 16.66 18.55
N ASN A 55 -8.64 17.23 18.89
CA ASN A 55 -9.92 17.09 18.19
C ASN A 55 -10.35 18.38 17.47
N ASN A 56 -9.43 19.32 17.25
CA ASN A 56 -9.70 20.52 16.46
C ASN A 56 -9.86 20.16 14.99
N LEU A 57 -10.90 20.72 14.37
CA LEU A 57 -11.07 20.65 12.93
C LEU A 57 -10.20 21.73 12.28
N GLU A 58 -9.13 21.31 11.64
CA GLU A 58 -8.28 22.18 10.81
C GLU A 58 -8.56 21.91 9.35
N TYR A 59 -8.68 22.96 8.54
CA TYR A 59 -8.89 22.83 7.10
C TYR A 59 -8.42 24.07 6.35
N THR A 60 -8.10 23.88 5.08
CA THR A 60 -7.77 24.97 4.15
C THR A 60 -8.86 25.04 3.08
N LEU A 61 -9.42 26.22 2.88
CA LEU A 61 -10.35 26.51 1.80
C LEU A 61 -9.64 27.39 0.75
N SER A 62 -9.67 26.95 -0.51
CA SER A 62 -9.21 27.71 -1.67
C SER A 62 -10.41 28.04 -2.56
N VAL A 63 -10.46 29.26 -3.10
CA VAL A 63 -11.56 29.75 -3.94
C VAL A 63 -10.99 30.59 -5.07
N ASP A 64 -11.44 30.34 -6.31
CA ASP A 64 -11.17 31.24 -7.44
C ASP A 64 -12.06 32.49 -7.32
N LYS A 65 -11.56 33.54 -6.65
CA LYS A 65 -12.31 34.77 -6.37
C LYS A 65 -12.74 35.53 -7.64
N HIS A 66 -11.98 35.40 -8.72
CA HIS A 66 -12.20 36.18 -9.93
C HIS A 66 -12.91 35.37 -11.03
N GLY A 67 -13.05 34.06 -10.86
CA GLY A 67 -13.69 33.20 -11.85
C GLY A 67 -12.89 33.02 -13.13
N ASN A 68 -11.63 33.48 -13.17
CA ASN A 68 -10.82 33.55 -14.38
C ASN A 68 -10.06 32.26 -14.69
N LEU A 69 -9.98 31.32 -13.75
CA LEU A 69 -9.26 30.05 -13.96
C LEU A 69 -10.18 29.01 -14.60
N SER A 70 -9.62 28.15 -15.45
CA SER A 70 -10.30 26.89 -15.75
C SER A 70 -10.35 26.01 -14.50
N LEU A 71 -11.27 25.03 -14.43
CA LEU A 71 -11.30 24.08 -13.31
C LEU A 71 -9.98 23.31 -13.19
N LYS A 72 -9.34 23.00 -14.33
CA LYS A 72 -8.04 22.35 -14.40
C LYS A 72 -6.96 23.22 -13.76
N ASP A 73 -6.85 24.48 -14.16
CA ASP A 73 -5.80 25.38 -13.65
C ASP A 73 -6.00 25.66 -12.15
N PHE A 74 -7.25 25.86 -11.72
CA PHE A 74 -7.58 26.01 -10.31
C PHE A 74 -7.18 24.76 -9.49
N HIS A 75 -7.51 23.56 -9.99
CA HIS A 75 -7.12 22.31 -9.34
C HIS A 75 -5.59 22.16 -9.24
N GLN A 76 -4.87 22.38 -10.35
CA GLN A 76 -3.42 22.26 -10.38
C GLN A 76 -2.74 23.23 -9.41
N GLN A 77 -3.22 24.48 -9.33
CA GLN A 77 -2.72 25.46 -8.36
C GLN A 77 -3.00 25.09 -6.90
N CYS A 78 -4.17 24.50 -6.60
CA CYS A 78 -4.49 24.04 -5.26
C CYS A 78 -3.66 22.80 -4.88
N PHE A 79 -3.60 21.82 -5.77
CA PHE A 79 -2.94 20.54 -5.53
C PHE A 79 -1.42 20.68 -5.36
N ALA A 80 -0.78 21.61 -6.09
CA ALA A 80 0.64 21.92 -5.94
C ALA A 80 1.02 22.46 -4.55
N LYS A 81 0.05 22.93 -3.75
CA LYS A 81 0.27 23.33 -2.34
C LYS A 81 0.18 22.15 -1.37
N LEU A 82 -0.40 21.03 -1.80
CA LEU A 82 -0.66 19.86 -0.96
C LEU A 82 0.44 18.82 -1.12
N LEU A 83 0.84 18.56 -2.36
CA LEU A 83 1.84 17.56 -2.71
C LEU A 83 2.88 18.16 -3.66
N LYS A 84 4.13 17.74 -3.47
CA LYS A 84 5.18 18.05 -4.43
C LYS A 84 4.89 17.27 -5.71
N ALA A 85 4.96 17.97 -6.84
CA ALA A 85 4.89 17.30 -8.13
C ALA A 85 6.02 16.27 -8.25
N PRO A 86 5.76 15.09 -8.85
CA PRO A 86 6.83 14.16 -9.16
C PRO A 86 7.86 14.83 -10.07
N THR A 87 9.14 14.50 -9.88
CA THR A 87 10.25 15.09 -10.64
C THR A 87 10.36 14.54 -12.06
N ALA A 88 9.76 13.38 -12.33
CA ALA A 88 9.74 12.73 -13.63
C ALA A 88 8.44 11.94 -13.81
N ALA A 89 8.09 11.68 -15.07
CA ALA A 89 7.06 10.70 -15.38
C ALA A 89 7.51 9.29 -14.94
N PRO A 90 6.58 8.40 -14.57
CA PRO A 90 6.89 6.99 -14.41
C PRO A 90 7.44 6.41 -15.72
N ASP A 91 8.15 5.29 -15.61
CA ASP A 91 8.65 4.56 -16.77
C ASP A 91 7.49 4.20 -17.71
N THR A 92 7.59 4.60 -18.98
CA THR A 92 6.50 4.43 -19.95
C THR A 92 6.22 2.95 -20.22
N LEU A 93 7.20 2.06 -20.03
CA LEU A 93 6.99 0.61 -20.16
C LEU A 93 5.86 0.12 -19.26
N MET A 94 5.74 0.66 -18.04
CA MET A 94 4.66 0.30 -17.10
C MET A 94 3.26 0.68 -17.60
N MET A 95 3.17 1.67 -18.50
CA MET A 95 1.90 2.12 -19.06
C MET A 95 1.59 1.45 -20.39
N GLU A 96 2.63 1.05 -21.14
CA GLU A 96 2.52 0.51 -22.49
C GLU A 96 2.35 -1.00 -22.54
N LYS A 97 2.84 -1.74 -21.53
CA LYS A 97 2.86 -3.21 -21.51
C LYS A 97 2.36 -3.77 -20.17
N PRO A 98 1.77 -4.97 -20.16
CA PRO A 98 1.21 -5.55 -18.94
C PRO A 98 2.29 -5.93 -17.92
N ILE A 99 1.91 -5.84 -16.65
CA ILE A 99 2.64 -6.41 -15.52
C ILE A 99 2.15 -7.85 -15.34
N TRP A 100 3.08 -8.79 -15.21
CA TRP A 100 2.78 -10.20 -14.99
C TRP A 100 3.06 -10.54 -13.54
N SER A 101 2.08 -11.10 -12.83
CA SER A 101 2.26 -11.50 -11.42
C SER A 101 2.32 -13.01 -11.28
N THR A 102 3.20 -13.50 -10.41
CA THR A 102 3.32 -14.92 -10.07
C THR A 102 2.11 -15.43 -9.28
N TRP A 103 1.36 -14.55 -8.59
CA TRP A 103 0.23 -14.92 -7.74
C TRP A 103 -0.83 -15.70 -8.51
N ALA A 104 -1.22 -15.21 -9.69
CA ALA A 104 -2.31 -15.77 -10.46
C ALA A 104 -2.09 -17.25 -10.85
N ASN A 105 -0.83 -17.69 -10.94
CA ASN A 105 -0.48 -19.04 -11.38
C ASN A 105 0.04 -19.93 -10.25
N PHE A 106 0.79 -19.38 -9.30
CA PHE A 106 1.57 -20.18 -8.34
C PHE A 106 1.19 -19.97 -6.87
N TRP A 107 0.50 -18.86 -6.57
CA TRP A 107 0.12 -18.48 -5.20
C TRP A 107 1.35 -18.57 -4.28
N THR A 108 1.26 -19.27 -3.15
CA THR A 108 2.34 -19.42 -2.16
C THR A 108 3.42 -20.45 -2.53
N THR A 109 3.23 -21.21 -3.62
CA THR A 109 4.17 -22.29 -4.01
C THR A 109 5.26 -21.84 -4.97
N VAL A 110 5.25 -20.56 -5.36
CA VAL A 110 6.18 -19.97 -6.34
C VAL A 110 7.65 -20.27 -6.02
N ASN A 111 8.42 -20.74 -6.99
CA ASN A 111 9.87 -20.95 -6.86
C ASN A 111 10.61 -20.50 -8.14
N GLN A 112 11.94 -20.51 -8.10
CA GLN A 112 12.77 -20.04 -9.20
C GLN A 112 12.47 -20.74 -10.53
N THR A 113 12.36 -22.07 -10.55
CA THR A 113 12.08 -22.83 -11.78
C THR A 113 10.72 -22.46 -12.38
N GLN A 114 9.71 -22.26 -11.54
CA GLN A 114 8.38 -21.82 -11.98
C GLN A 114 8.41 -20.41 -12.57
N VAL A 115 9.13 -19.48 -11.94
CA VAL A 115 9.30 -18.12 -12.44
C VAL A 115 10.00 -18.11 -13.80
N GLU A 116 11.10 -18.85 -13.94
CA GLU A 116 11.84 -18.96 -15.20
C GLU A 116 10.98 -19.60 -16.31
N SER A 117 10.26 -20.69 -15.99
CA SER A 117 9.33 -21.32 -16.93
C SER A 117 8.19 -20.38 -17.34
N PHE A 118 7.68 -19.56 -16.41
CA PHE A 118 6.63 -18.60 -16.71
C PHE A 118 7.11 -17.52 -17.68
N VAL A 119 8.33 -17.03 -17.49
CA VAL A 119 8.98 -16.08 -18.39
C VAL A 119 9.19 -16.70 -19.77
N ASP A 120 9.62 -17.96 -19.84
CA ASP A 120 9.77 -18.67 -21.11
C ASP A 120 8.45 -18.80 -21.85
N GLN A 121 7.35 -19.06 -21.15
CA GLN A 121 6.02 -19.08 -21.77
C GLN A 121 5.62 -17.72 -22.32
N ILE A 122 5.79 -16.63 -21.55
CA ILE A 122 5.49 -15.26 -21.99
C ILE A 122 6.25 -14.94 -23.30
N VAL A 123 7.55 -15.27 -23.35
CA VAL A 123 8.39 -15.07 -24.54
C VAL A 123 7.94 -15.94 -25.70
N ASN A 124 7.72 -17.24 -25.48
CA ASN A 124 7.34 -18.19 -26.53
C ASN A 124 5.98 -17.87 -27.16
N TYR A 125 5.03 -17.34 -26.38
CA TYR A 125 3.75 -16.88 -26.89
C TYR A 125 3.79 -15.47 -27.50
N GLY A 126 4.94 -14.81 -27.51
CA GLY A 126 5.11 -13.45 -28.06
C GLY A 126 4.32 -12.39 -27.30
N LEU A 127 4.08 -12.60 -26.00
CA LEU A 127 3.28 -11.69 -25.18
C LEU A 127 4.15 -10.53 -24.66
N PRO A 128 3.66 -9.28 -24.71
CA PRO A 128 4.41 -8.15 -24.18
C PRO A 128 4.50 -8.21 -22.65
N ILE A 129 5.60 -7.67 -22.11
CA ILE A 129 5.83 -7.58 -20.66
C ILE A 129 6.56 -6.27 -20.34
N SER A 130 6.13 -5.58 -19.29
CA SER A 130 6.85 -4.45 -18.69
C SER A 130 7.64 -4.87 -17.46
N GLN A 131 6.98 -5.62 -16.58
CA GLN A 131 7.51 -6.06 -15.29
C GLN A 131 6.99 -7.45 -14.97
N LEU A 132 7.82 -8.22 -14.26
CA LEU A 132 7.40 -9.42 -13.58
C LEU A 132 7.33 -9.10 -12.09
N GLU A 133 6.18 -9.34 -11.47
CA GLU A 133 5.96 -9.21 -10.05
C GLU A 133 6.08 -10.58 -9.39
N LEU A 134 7.10 -10.72 -8.54
CA LEU A 134 7.23 -11.84 -7.62
C LEU A 134 6.37 -11.58 -6.41
N ASP A 135 5.16 -12.10 -6.48
CA ASP A 135 4.14 -11.97 -5.46
C ASP A 135 4.24 -13.11 -4.46
N ASP A 136 4.06 -12.73 -3.20
CA ASP A 136 3.98 -13.50 -1.97
C ASP A 136 5.04 -14.60 -1.72
N THR A 137 5.36 -14.88 -0.46
CA THR A 137 6.19 -16.03 -0.02
C THR A 137 7.56 -16.20 -0.70
N TRP A 138 8.15 -15.14 -1.26
CA TRP A 138 9.53 -15.17 -1.76
C TRP A 138 10.56 -15.12 -0.63
N THR A 139 10.12 -14.74 0.57
CA THR A 139 10.91 -14.69 1.80
C THR A 139 10.79 -15.95 2.63
N THR A 140 11.75 -16.21 3.52
CA THR A 140 11.71 -17.33 4.48
C THR A 140 10.49 -17.29 5.41
N ALA A 141 10.07 -16.10 5.83
CA ALA A 141 8.85 -15.85 6.60
C ALA A 141 8.38 -14.41 6.39
N TYR A 142 7.09 -14.14 6.58
CA TYR A 142 6.54 -12.78 6.45
C TYR A 142 7.20 -11.83 7.46
N GLY A 143 7.81 -10.77 6.93
CA GLY A 143 8.49 -9.72 7.70
C GLY A 143 9.99 -9.93 7.89
N ASP A 144 10.57 -11.05 7.45
CA ASP A 144 12.03 -11.26 7.50
C ASP A 144 12.75 -10.59 6.33
N TYR A 145 12.08 -10.44 5.18
CA TYR A 145 12.62 -9.86 3.93
C TYR A 145 13.95 -10.48 3.47
N GLN A 146 14.21 -11.72 3.88
CA GLN A 146 15.33 -12.53 3.42
C GLN A 146 14.84 -13.50 2.36
N ILE A 147 15.51 -13.53 1.22
CA ILE A 147 15.21 -14.46 0.11
C ILE A 147 15.26 -15.89 0.64
N ASP A 148 14.21 -16.68 0.37
CA ASP A 148 14.23 -18.10 0.66
C ASP A 148 15.14 -18.83 -0.34
N ALA A 149 16.35 -19.17 0.08
CA ALA A 149 17.34 -19.86 -0.75
C ALA A 149 16.93 -21.30 -1.13
N GLN A 150 15.97 -21.92 -0.44
CA GLN A 150 15.42 -23.22 -0.85
C GLN A 150 14.51 -23.07 -2.07
N LYS A 151 13.70 -22.01 -2.10
CA LYS A 151 12.79 -21.69 -3.22
C LYS A 151 13.52 -20.98 -4.37
N PHE A 152 14.52 -20.16 -4.05
CA PHE A 152 15.27 -19.32 -4.97
C PHE A 152 16.79 -19.45 -4.78
N PRO A 153 17.39 -20.61 -5.13
CA PRO A 153 18.80 -20.89 -4.88
C PRO A 153 19.77 -19.96 -5.64
N ASP A 154 19.38 -19.42 -6.80
CA ASP A 154 20.13 -18.41 -7.55
C ASP A 154 19.20 -17.26 -7.97
N PHE A 155 18.66 -16.55 -6.97
CA PHE A 155 17.78 -15.40 -7.19
C PHE A 155 18.41 -14.32 -8.09
N GLY A 156 19.72 -14.06 -7.91
CA GLY A 156 20.44 -13.08 -8.73
C GLY A 156 20.57 -13.51 -10.19
N GLY A 157 20.82 -14.79 -10.46
CA GLY A 157 20.81 -15.37 -11.80
C GLY A 157 19.42 -15.32 -12.44
N MET A 158 18.37 -15.66 -11.69
CA MET A 158 16.98 -15.57 -12.14
C MET A 158 16.62 -14.15 -12.60
N VAL A 159 16.94 -13.13 -11.79
CA VAL A 159 16.70 -11.72 -12.14
C VAL A 159 17.43 -11.33 -13.44
N LYS A 160 18.69 -11.73 -13.59
CA LYS A 160 19.46 -11.48 -14.82
C LYS A 160 18.83 -12.19 -16.03
N THR A 161 18.39 -13.42 -15.87
CA THR A 161 17.72 -14.19 -16.93
C THR A 161 16.44 -13.50 -17.40
N ILE A 162 15.59 -13.02 -16.48
CA ILE A 162 14.36 -12.28 -16.80
C ILE A 162 14.70 -11.02 -17.60
N ALA A 163 15.65 -10.22 -17.10
CA ALA A 163 16.06 -8.98 -17.75
C ALA A 163 16.64 -9.25 -19.15
N ASN A 164 17.46 -10.28 -19.31
CA ASN A 164 18.08 -10.62 -20.60
C ASN A 164 17.07 -11.16 -21.63
N LYS A 165 16.09 -11.97 -21.20
CA LYS A 165 15.11 -12.57 -22.10
C LYS A 165 14.01 -11.59 -22.54
N THR A 166 13.65 -10.65 -21.68
CA THR A 166 12.43 -9.84 -21.87
C THR A 166 12.67 -8.34 -21.85
N GLY A 167 13.79 -7.88 -21.28
CA GLY A 167 14.02 -6.48 -20.92
C GLY A 167 13.19 -6.01 -19.71
N ALA A 168 12.41 -6.89 -19.08
CA ALA A 168 11.56 -6.56 -17.95
C ALA A 168 12.36 -6.48 -16.64
N ARG A 169 11.84 -5.68 -15.70
CA ARG A 169 12.31 -5.65 -14.31
C ARG A 169 11.55 -6.66 -13.47
N LEU A 170 12.19 -7.16 -12.42
CA LEU A 170 11.52 -7.88 -11.35
C LEU A 170 11.13 -6.90 -10.24
N THR A 171 9.85 -6.90 -9.86
CA THR A 171 9.37 -6.31 -8.60
C THR A 171 9.08 -7.44 -7.62
N ALA A 172 9.15 -7.16 -6.32
CA ALA A 172 8.81 -8.12 -5.29
C ALA A 172 7.75 -7.52 -4.37
N TRP A 173 6.77 -8.33 -4.01
CA TRP A 173 5.73 -7.91 -3.07
C TRP A 173 6.35 -7.67 -1.69
N VAL A 174 6.05 -6.52 -1.10
CA VAL A 174 6.46 -6.16 0.26
C VAL A 174 5.24 -5.68 1.02
N HIS A 175 5.24 -5.91 2.33
CA HIS A 175 4.07 -5.71 3.16
C HIS A 175 4.44 -5.09 4.51
N PRO A 176 3.54 -4.37 5.20
CA PRO A 176 3.88 -3.58 6.37
C PRO A 176 3.69 -4.33 7.70
N PHE A 177 4.02 -5.62 7.74
CA PHE A 177 3.75 -6.44 8.92
C PHE A 177 4.78 -7.55 9.08
N VAL A 178 4.91 -8.08 10.30
CA VAL A 178 5.92 -9.10 10.67
C VAL A 178 5.24 -10.19 11.47
N ASN A 179 5.37 -11.44 11.03
CA ASN A 179 4.86 -12.57 11.79
C ASN A 179 5.68 -12.74 13.08
N LYS A 180 5.03 -12.99 14.21
CA LYS A 180 5.66 -13.07 15.53
C LYS A 180 6.69 -14.21 15.62
N ASP A 181 6.46 -15.30 14.91
CA ASP A 181 7.33 -16.47 14.83
C ASP A 181 8.45 -16.33 13.78
N SER A 182 8.50 -15.22 13.05
CA SER A 182 9.63 -14.88 12.18
C SER A 182 10.87 -14.48 13.00
N VAL A 183 12.05 -14.49 12.38
CA VAL A 183 13.30 -14.05 13.03
C VAL A 183 13.18 -12.60 13.52
N ASN A 184 12.66 -11.71 12.65
CA ASN A 184 12.43 -10.31 13.00
C ASN A 184 11.29 -10.14 14.02
N GLY A 185 10.27 -10.99 14.01
CA GLY A 185 9.19 -10.98 14.99
C GLY A 185 9.67 -11.31 16.41
N GLY A 186 10.62 -12.24 16.52
CA GLY A 186 11.26 -12.62 17.79
C GLY A 186 12.32 -11.62 18.30
N ASP A 187 12.79 -10.69 17.46
CA ASP A 187 13.83 -9.73 17.85
C ASP A 187 13.26 -8.58 18.72
N LEU A 188 13.48 -8.67 20.03
CA LEU A 188 13.10 -7.65 21.00
C LEU A 188 13.73 -6.26 20.73
N SER A 189 14.86 -6.20 20.02
CA SER A 189 15.51 -4.95 19.65
C SER A 189 14.71 -4.16 18.61
N LEU A 190 13.93 -4.85 17.77
CA LEU A 190 13.05 -4.24 16.76
C LEU A 190 11.73 -3.75 17.37
N ARG A 191 11.26 -4.43 18.42
CA ARG A 191 9.99 -4.14 19.11
C ARG A 191 9.82 -2.68 19.51
N ASN A 192 10.90 -2.03 19.93
CA ASN A 192 10.88 -0.63 20.36
C ASN A 192 11.26 0.38 19.27
N LYS A 193 11.65 -0.08 18.08
CA LYS A 193 12.17 0.76 17.01
C LYS A 193 11.21 0.89 15.82
N ILE A 194 10.58 -0.21 15.42
CA ILE A 194 9.85 -0.27 14.15
C ILE A 194 8.42 -0.79 14.26
N PHE A 195 8.01 -1.40 15.38
CA PHE A 195 6.64 -1.88 15.54
C PHE A 195 5.71 -0.81 16.07
N MET A 196 4.48 -0.81 15.55
CA MET A 196 3.39 0.03 16.03
C MET A 196 3.12 -0.25 17.50
N LYS A 197 2.84 0.81 18.26
CA LYS A 197 2.51 0.74 19.69
C LYS A 197 1.10 1.25 19.97
N SER A 198 0.44 0.63 20.95
CA SER A 198 -0.79 1.15 21.55
C SER A 198 -0.49 2.39 22.39
N MET A 199 -1.56 3.08 22.84
CA MET A 199 -1.44 4.19 23.78
C MET A 199 -0.79 3.79 25.11
N ASP A 200 -0.93 2.51 25.50
CA ASP A 200 -0.36 1.94 26.72
C ASP A 200 1.10 1.46 26.52
N GLY A 201 1.62 1.57 25.29
CA GLY A 201 2.99 1.20 24.94
C GLY A 201 3.17 -0.26 24.50
N ASP A 202 2.10 -1.05 24.49
CA ASP A 202 2.11 -2.44 24.03
C ASP A 202 2.21 -2.53 22.51
N VAL A 203 2.73 -3.66 22.02
CA VAL A 203 2.76 -3.96 20.58
C VAL A 203 1.60 -4.89 20.27
N PRO A 204 0.51 -4.39 19.65
CA PRO A 204 -0.68 -5.18 19.42
C PRO A 204 -0.45 -6.25 18.35
N LEU A 205 -1.16 -7.36 18.50
CA LEU A 205 -1.20 -8.44 17.53
C LEU A 205 -2.45 -8.32 16.66
N THR A 206 -2.31 -8.70 15.39
CA THR A 206 -3.41 -8.77 14.44
C THR A 206 -3.43 -10.11 13.71
N TRP A 207 -4.60 -10.51 13.20
CA TRP A 207 -4.88 -11.87 12.71
C TRP A 207 -5.47 -11.89 11.29
N TRP A 208 -5.39 -10.78 10.56
CA TRP A 208 -6.19 -10.55 9.35
C TRP A 208 -5.53 -11.00 8.03
N TRP A 209 -4.20 -11.19 8.01
CA TRP A 209 -3.48 -11.46 6.76
C TRP A 209 -3.09 -12.93 6.59
N ASP A 210 -2.29 -13.48 7.51
CA ASP A 210 -1.76 -14.84 7.38
C ASP A 210 -2.55 -15.85 8.23
N CYS A 211 -3.87 -15.90 8.01
CA CYS A 211 -4.71 -16.89 8.68
C CYS A 211 -4.69 -18.19 7.86
N PRO A 212 -4.13 -19.31 8.37
CA PRO A 212 -4.13 -20.56 7.62
C PRO A 212 -5.57 -21.04 7.43
N VAL A 213 -5.93 -21.34 6.18
CA VAL A 213 -7.25 -21.89 5.82
C VAL A 213 -7.33 -23.34 6.30
N VAL A 214 -7.63 -23.56 7.59
CA VAL A 214 -7.85 -24.91 8.16
C VAL A 214 -9.20 -24.96 8.87
N LYS A 215 -9.92 -26.07 8.67
CA LYS A 215 -11.28 -26.36 9.19
C LYS A 215 -11.35 -26.65 10.70
N GLU A 216 -10.37 -26.24 11.50
CA GLU A 216 -10.34 -26.44 12.96
C GLU A 216 -9.99 -25.12 13.68
N PRO A 217 -10.20 -24.98 15.01
CA PRO A 217 -10.05 -23.71 15.71
C PRO A 217 -8.58 -23.24 15.71
N CYS A 218 -8.26 -22.50 14.65
CA CYS A 218 -7.14 -21.59 14.39
C CYS A 218 -5.91 -21.72 15.29
N ALA A 219 -4.82 -22.26 14.73
CA ALA A 219 -3.50 -21.71 15.02
C ALA A 219 -3.45 -20.31 14.38
N PHE A 220 -3.75 -19.28 15.16
CA PHE A 220 -3.68 -17.89 14.72
C PHE A 220 -2.21 -17.51 14.51
N VAL A 221 -1.82 -17.12 13.30
CA VAL A 221 -0.51 -16.47 13.13
C VAL A 221 -0.64 -15.06 13.69
N GLU A 222 0.12 -14.81 14.74
CA GLU A 222 0.18 -13.53 15.43
C GLU A 222 1.09 -12.59 14.65
N THR A 223 0.58 -11.46 14.17
CA THR A 223 1.37 -10.53 13.34
C THR A 223 1.48 -9.14 13.99
N TYR A 224 2.66 -8.55 13.94
CA TYR A 224 2.94 -7.15 14.29
C TYR A 224 2.81 -6.22 13.09
N LEU A 225 2.33 -4.99 13.29
CA LEU A 225 2.34 -3.95 12.24
C LEU A 225 3.58 -3.08 12.35
N ILE A 226 4.17 -2.72 11.20
CA ILE A 226 5.32 -1.82 11.11
C ILE A 226 4.83 -0.36 11.14
N GLN A 227 5.52 0.49 11.91
CA GLN A 227 5.30 1.93 11.96
C GLN A 227 6.04 2.61 10.80
N PHE A 228 5.29 3.31 9.94
CA PHE A 228 5.85 4.20 8.92
C PHE A 228 6.03 5.61 9.48
N PHE A 229 7.16 6.25 9.15
CA PHE A 229 7.51 7.62 9.56
C PHE A 229 7.07 8.65 8.51
#